data_AF-M7T0J9-F1
#
_entry.id   AF-M7T0J9-F1
#
_cell.length_a   1.000
_cell.length_b   1.000
_cell.length_c   1.000
_cell.angle_alpha   90.00
_cell.angle_beta   90.00
_cell.angle_gamma   90.00
#
_symmetry.space_group_name_H-M   'P 1'
#
loop_
_entity.id
_entity.type
_entity.pdbx_description
1 polymer ?
#
loop_
_entity_poly.entity_id
_entity_poly.type
_entity_poly.pdbx_seq_one_letter_code
_entity_poly.pdbx_strand_id
1 'polypeptide(L)'
;METFWKKSGDDEESDSRNARGAIIPSGSLPTITTTITTTAIEGNSALAPRQTATETACNNSPALCDRSYANVTHMGAHGSAFLRDASTNDSIAGNQHFNATAALDAGLRLLQVQVHHSSSSDDDDGGAAAAASSVLELCHTACWLLDAGPLSDWLARIRAWMDDHPDEVVTLLIVNSDGASAAEFGAVFEDAGIDGYGYAPSTTTSEWPTLRDMIAANKRLVTFIAPLTTTTPPDTATHPYLLSEFDHVFETAYEVTAPTSETGFNCTVDRPSSSLSAQAAISEAGFLPLLNHFAYRRLAADVLIPDVDGAAAVNSPADGVVGALGRHAQICSEEWGGVAPTFVLVDFWEQGPSVDTADAMNAVVAPVGRVNSTAASTSTTGDDNDGSTGDDDTGAGTGTGTGGSTASILYLPVLLADPGASPTQHRRTKVVAMAASHYTTVATPERCYADFCLIPVGTAHASVAEEVAEVQKLLKASGLTYTMHSAGTTVEGSWDDVMKVIGQAHSVVHAKGVVRVQSSMRVGTRTDKKQTAQDKVKRVEDLLAKDSS
;
A
#
# COMPACT_ATOMS: atom_id res chain seq x y z
N MET A 1 1.73 9.19 -13.77
CA MET A 1 3.06 8.83 -14.32
C MET A 1 3.03 7.32 -14.51
N GLU A 2 2.05 6.87 -15.31
CA GLU A 2 1.71 5.45 -15.58
C GLU A 2 1.37 5.25 -17.08
N THR A 3 1.66 6.24 -17.92
CA THR A 3 1.32 6.26 -19.35
C THR A 3 2.19 5.37 -20.24
N PHE A 4 2.96 4.42 -19.69
CA PHE A 4 3.94 3.66 -20.47
C PHE A 4 3.46 2.37 -21.14
N TRP A 5 2.17 2.03 -21.04
CA TRP A 5 1.64 0.76 -21.60
C TRP A 5 0.48 0.90 -22.59
N LYS A 6 0.49 1.91 -23.47
CA LYS A 6 -0.50 2.02 -24.55
C LYS A 6 0.15 2.06 -25.93
N LYS A 7 0.38 0.89 -26.53
CA LYS A 7 0.58 0.77 -27.98
C LYS A 7 0.25 -0.62 -28.50
N SER A 8 -0.90 -0.78 -29.13
CA SER A 8 -1.05 -1.13 -30.57
C SER A 8 -2.41 -1.78 -30.86
N GLY A 9 -3.15 -1.26 -31.85
CA GLY A 9 -4.20 -1.99 -32.54
C GLY A 9 -5.41 -1.13 -32.93
N ASP A 10 -5.27 -0.33 -33.98
CA ASP A 10 -6.38 0.34 -34.66
C ASP A 10 -7.04 -0.56 -35.72
N ASP A 11 -8.31 -0.23 -35.98
CA ASP A 11 -9.11 -0.41 -37.20
C ASP A 11 -9.59 -1.81 -37.63
N GLU A 12 -10.89 -2.07 -37.44
CA GLU A 12 -11.77 -2.36 -38.59
C GLU A 12 -13.27 -2.16 -38.28
N GLU A 13 -13.90 -1.35 -39.13
CA GLU A 13 -15.31 -0.97 -39.15
C GLU A 13 -16.16 -2.08 -39.82
N SER A 14 -17.26 -2.52 -39.18
CA SER A 14 -18.36 -3.10 -39.95
C SER A 14 -19.77 -2.88 -39.35
N ASP A 15 -20.61 -2.50 -40.30
CA ASP A 15 -22.03 -2.11 -40.34
C ASP A 15 -22.98 -3.11 -39.62
N SER A 16 -23.90 -2.62 -38.78
CA SER A 16 -25.08 -3.42 -38.38
C SER A 16 -26.39 -2.63 -38.48
N ARG A 17 -27.25 -3.13 -39.36
CA ARG A 17 -28.61 -2.66 -39.61
C ARG A 17 -29.59 -3.39 -38.69
N ASN A 18 -30.33 -2.61 -37.91
CA ASN A 18 -31.79 -2.61 -37.75
C ASN A 18 -32.52 -3.96 -37.72
N ALA A 19 -33.09 -4.33 -36.56
CA ALA A 19 -34.38 -5.02 -36.51
C ALA A 19 -35.15 -4.69 -35.22
N ARG A 20 -36.39 -4.25 -35.43
CA ARG A 20 -37.38 -3.82 -34.44
C ARG A 20 -38.11 -5.00 -33.79
N GLY A 21 -38.36 -4.86 -32.49
CA GLY A 21 -39.68 -4.92 -31.84
C GLY A 21 -40.56 -6.16 -32.03
N ALA A 22 -40.89 -6.81 -30.90
CA ALA A 22 -42.13 -7.56 -30.74
C ALA A 22 -42.75 -7.27 -29.37
N ILE A 23 -44.04 -6.92 -29.42
CA ILE A 23 -44.92 -6.48 -28.33
C ILE A 23 -45.60 -7.71 -27.71
N ILE A 24 -45.61 -7.80 -26.38
CA ILE A 24 -46.31 -8.83 -25.59
C ILE A 24 -47.73 -8.35 -25.26
N PRO A 25 -48.80 -9.14 -25.48
CA PRO A 25 -50.11 -8.84 -24.93
C PRO A 25 -50.37 -9.58 -23.61
N SER A 26 -50.86 -8.82 -22.63
CA SER A 26 -51.31 -9.24 -21.31
C SER A 26 -52.55 -10.14 -21.36
N GLY A 27 -52.55 -11.22 -20.57
CA GLY A 27 -53.68 -12.11 -20.36
C GLY A 27 -53.91 -12.37 -18.87
N SER A 28 -55.16 -12.18 -18.44
CA SER A 28 -55.63 -12.14 -17.05
C SER A 28 -55.68 -13.52 -16.35
N LEU A 29 -55.45 -13.50 -15.03
CA LEU A 29 -55.46 -14.62 -14.09
C LEU A 29 -56.88 -15.16 -13.80
N PRO A 30 -57.08 -16.48 -13.62
CA PRO A 30 -58.27 -17.04 -13.02
C PRO A 30 -58.12 -17.26 -11.49
N THR A 31 -59.18 -16.95 -10.77
CA THR A 31 -59.34 -17.10 -9.31
C THR A 31 -59.47 -18.57 -8.91
N ILE A 32 -58.61 -19.05 -7.99
CA ILE A 32 -58.69 -20.37 -7.37
C ILE A 32 -59.24 -20.21 -5.95
N THR A 33 -60.35 -20.89 -5.65
CA THR A 33 -60.96 -20.95 -4.30
C THR A 33 -60.35 -22.13 -3.54
N THR A 34 -59.54 -21.87 -2.51
CA THR A 34 -58.93 -22.91 -1.67
C THR A 34 -59.75 -23.13 -0.39
N THR A 35 -60.18 -24.36 -0.16
CA THR A 35 -60.81 -24.82 1.09
C THR A 35 -59.71 -25.16 2.11
N ILE A 36 -59.68 -24.46 3.24
CA ILE A 36 -58.73 -24.74 4.33
C ILE A 36 -59.31 -25.84 5.21
N THR A 37 -58.58 -26.95 5.36
CA THR A 37 -58.87 -28.01 6.34
C THR A 37 -57.80 -27.92 7.42
N THR A 38 -58.20 -27.66 8.67
CA THR A 38 -57.30 -27.48 9.80
C THR A 38 -57.03 -28.84 10.45
N THR A 39 -55.79 -29.34 10.40
CA THR A 39 -55.32 -30.45 11.23
C THR A 39 -54.42 -29.91 12.33
N ALA A 40 -54.81 -30.14 13.58
CA ALA A 40 -54.01 -29.84 14.77
C ALA A 40 -52.89 -30.89 14.90
N ILE A 41 -51.65 -30.45 15.11
CA ILE A 41 -50.52 -31.31 15.47
C ILE A 41 -50.10 -30.92 16.88
N GLU A 42 -50.21 -31.88 17.80
CA GLU A 42 -49.80 -31.77 19.20
C GLU A 42 -48.28 -31.67 19.31
N GLY A 43 -47.80 -30.71 20.11
CA GLY A 43 -46.39 -30.47 20.36
C GLY A 43 -45.84 -31.36 21.48
N ASN A 44 -44.75 -32.06 21.18
CA ASN A 44 -43.86 -32.64 22.18
C ASN A 44 -42.51 -31.90 22.12
N SER A 45 -42.33 -30.92 23.00
CA SER A 45 -41.04 -30.26 23.22
C SER A 45 -40.16 -31.14 24.12
N ALA A 46 -39.25 -31.89 23.52
CA ALA A 46 -38.08 -32.42 24.22
C ALA A 46 -36.99 -31.35 24.21
N LEU A 47 -36.67 -30.80 25.38
CA LEU A 47 -35.54 -29.90 25.60
C LEU A 47 -34.23 -30.67 25.40
N ALA A 48 -33.59 -30.48 24.24
CA ALA A 48 -32.17 -30.81 24.07
C ALA A 48 -31.31 -29.74 24.79
N PRO A 49 -30.20 -30.11 25.44
CA PRO A 49 -29.31 -29.13 26.04
C PRO A 49 -28.62 -28.34 24.91
N ARG A 50 -28.94 -27.05 24.82
CA ARG A 50 -28.28 -26.10 23.91
C ARG A 50 -26.90 -25.78 24.46
N GLN A 51 -25.90 -26.60 24.11
CA GLN A 51 -24.51 -26.14 24.11
C GLN A 51 -24.37 -25.15 22.96
N THR A 52 -24.45 -23.86 23.26
CA THR A 52 -23.93 -22.84 22.35
C THR A 52 -22.40 -22.89 22.44
N ALA A 53 -21.79 -23.83 21.71
CA ALA A 53 -20.45 -23.55 21.21
C ALA A 53 -20.60 -22.29 20.36
N THR A 54 -19.89 -21.21 20.69
CA THR A 54 -19.71 -20.11 19.76
C THR A 54 -19.08 -20.71 18.52
N GLU A 55 -19.86 -20.87 17.46
CA GLU A 55 -19.42 -21.46 16.20
C GLU A 55 -18.21 -20.65 15.71
N THR A 56 -17.09 -21.33 15.48
CA THR A 56 -15.87 -20.70 14.98
C THR A 56 -16.19 -19.96 13.69
N ALA A 57 -15.78 -18.70 13.61
CA ALA A 57 -15.99 -17.88 12.43
C ALA A 57 -14.84 -18.09 11.44
N CYS A 58 -15.15 -18.05 10.15
CA CYS A 58 -14.15 -17.99 9.08
C CYS A 58 -14.30 -16.63 8.39
N ASN A 59 -13.23 -15.85 8.23
CA ASN A 59 -13.28 -14.54 7.59
C ASN A 59 -14.41 -13.65 8.16
N ASN A 60 -14.43 -13.49 9.49
CA ASN A 60 -15.39 -12.69 10.27
C ASN A 60 -16.81 -13.25 10.42
N SER A 61 -17.17 -14.44 9.90
CA SER A 61 -18.51 -15.00 10.12
C SER A 61 -18.57 -16.53 10.02
N PRO A 62 -19.27 -17.23 10.93
CA PRO A 62 -19.50 -18.67 10.80
C PRO A 62 -20.23 -19.05 9.50
N ALA A 63 -21.06 -18.14 8.98
CA ALA A 63 -21.82 -18.35 7.74
C ALA A 63 -20.95 -18.45 6.47
N LEU A 64 -19.67 -18.07 6.56
CA LEU A 64 -18.73 -18.16 5.45
C LEU A 64 -17.92 -19.45 5.45
N CYS A 65 -17.86 -20.19 6.56
CA CYS A 65 -17.00 -21.37 6.68
C CYS A 65 -17.31 -22.44 5.62
N ASP A 66 -18.59 -22.69 5.34
CA ASP A 66 -19.04 -23.68 4.35
C ASP A 66 -19.16 -23.11 2.93
N ARG A 67 -18.76 -21.85 2.71
CA ARG A 67 -18.81 -21.22 1.39
C ARG A 67 -17.51 -21.49 0.65
N SER A 68 -17.62 -21.79 -0.65
CA SER A 68 -16.48 -21.86 -1.56
C SER A 68 -15.72 -20.52 -1.55
N TYR A 69 -14.39 -20.57 -1.51
CA TYR A 69 -13.52 -19.40 -1.55
C TYR A 69 -13.85 -18.45 -2.71
N ALA A 70 -14.18 -19.00 -3.89
CA ALA A 70 -14.56 -18.23 -5.07
C ALA A 70 -15.87 -17.45 -4.92
N ASN A 71 -16.74 -17.89 -4.00
CA ASN A 71 -18.05 -17.29 -3.76
C ASN A 71 -18.08 -16.42 -2.49
N VAL A 72 -16.91 -16.00 -2.00
CA VAL A 72 -16.79 -15.02 -0.91
C VAL A 72 -16.27 -13.72 -1.51
N THR A 73 -16.92 -12.61 -1.19
CA THR A 73 -16.40 -11.26 -1.49
C THR A 73 -15.34 -10.90 -0.44
N HIS A 74 -14.07 -10.92 -0.84
CA HIS A 74 -12.93 -10.54 -0.01
C HIS A 74 -12.64 -9.05 -0.19
N MET A 75 -12.97 -8.26 0.84
CA MET A 75 -12.61 -6.85 0.89
C MET A 75 -11.10 -6.70 1.05
N GLY A 76 -10.49 -5.78 0.30
CA GLY A 76 -9.05 -5.60 0.30
C GLY A 76 -8.53 -4.17 0.25
N ALA A 77 -7.30 -4.04 0.73
CA ALA A 77 -6.56 -2.80 0.79
C ALA A 77 -5.60 -2.73 -0.41
N HIS A 78 -5.84 -1.77 -1.31
CA HIS A 78 -4.94 -1.46 -2.42
C HIS A 78 -3.67 -0.80 -1.88
N GLY A 79 -2.49 -1.19 -2.38
CA GLY A 79 -1.23 -0.65 -1.92
C GLY A 79 -1.03 -0.75 -0.40
N SER A 80 -1.38 -1.88 0.19
CA SER A 80 -1.45 -2.10 1.65
C SER A 80 -0.13 -1.96 2.43
N ALA A 81 0.99 -1.82 1.73
CA ALA A 81 2.29 -1.45 2.30
C ALA A 81 2.60 0.06 2.19
N PHE A 82 1.90 0.78 1.32
CA PHE A 82 2.19 2.16 0.95
C PHE A 82 1.41 3.12 1.85
N LEU A 83 2.02 3.46 2.99
CA LEU A 83 1.36 4.26 4.01
C LEU A 83 1.42 5.75 3.71
N ARG A 84 0.35 6.45 4.08
CA ARG A 84 0.28 7.89 4.20
C ARG A 84 0.12 8.23 5.67
N ASP A 85 1.23 8.28 6.39
CA ASP A 85 1.24 8.58 7.81
C ASP A 85 2.55 9.27 8.21
N ALA A 86 2.73 9.51 9.51
CA ALA A 86 3.93 10.16 10.02
C ALA A 86 5.24 9.39 9.68
N SER A 87 5.20 8.06 9.51
CA SER A 87 6.37 7.25 9.18
C SER A 87 6.85 7.48 7.74
N THR A 88 5.92 7.80 6.84
CA THR A 88 6.21 8.15 5.44
C THR A 88 6.16 9.66 5.18
N ASN A 89 6.13 10.45 6.25
CA ASN A 89 6.02 11.91 6.22
C ASN A 89 4.77 12.39 5.42
N ASP A 90 3.66 11.69 5.65
CA ASP A 90 2.35 11.86 5.00
C ASP A 90 2.44 11.82 3.47
N SER A 91 3.20 10.84 2.94
CA SER A 91 3.46 10.71 1.50
C SER A 91 2.17 10.82 0.68
N ILE A 92 2.17 11.73 -0.29
CA ILE A 92 1.04 11.93 -1.20
C ILE A 92 0.81 10.74 -2.14
N ALA A 93 1.78 9.83 -2.22
CA ALA A 93 1.68 8.57 -2.96
C ALA A 93 1.12 7.42 -2.11
N GLY A 94 0.95 7.59 -0.79
CA GLY A 94 0.43 6.52 0.06
C GLY A 94 -1.05 6.23 -0.22
N ASN A 95 -1.40 4.94 -0.21
CA ASN A 95 -2.74 4.40 -0.44
C ASN A 95 -3.55 4.19 0.84
N GLN A 96 -2.89 4.02 1.98
CA GLN A 96 -3.53 3.63 3.24
C GLN A 96 -3.01 4.46 4.41
N HIS A 97 -3.84 4.72 5.41
CA HIS A 97 -3.37 5.30 6.69
C HIS A 97 -2.88 4.23 7.68
N PHE A 98 -3.18 2.96 7.42
CA PHE A 98 -2.91 1.85 8.32
C PHE A 98 -2.23 0.69 7.59
N ASN A 99 -1.37 -0.02 8.32
CA ASN A 99 -0.62 -1.16 7.78
C ASN A 99 -1.50 -2.38 7.47
N ALA A 100 -0.92 -3.32 6.73
CA ALA A 100 -1.59 -4.54 6.28
C ALA A 100 -2.22 -5.36 7.43
N THR A 101 -1.53 -5.53 8.56
CA THR A 101 -2.09 -6.30 9.70
C THR A 101 -3.27 -5.59 10.35
N ALA A 102 -3.27 -4.26 10.41
CA ALA A 102 -4.42 -3.50 10.88
C ALA A 102 -5.63 -3.62 9.91
N ALA A 103 -5.38 -3.73 8.60
CA ALA A 103 -6.44 -4.05 7.64
C ALA A 103 -7.02 -5.45 7.88
N LEU A 104 -6.17 -6.45 8.14
CA LEU A 104 -6.61 -7.80 8.50
C LEU A 104 -7.43 -7.81 9.80
N ASP A 105 -6.99 -7.09 10.83
CA ASP A 105 -7.72 -6.92 12.09
C ASP A 105 -9.08 -6.22 11.89
N ALA A 106 -9.18 -5.29 10.94
CA ALA A 106 -10.43 -4.62 10.59
C ALA A 106 -11.39 -5.49 9.77
N GLY A 107 -10.97 -6.70 9.37
CA GLY A 107 -11.80 -7.68 8.68
C GLY A 107 -11.54 -7.80 7.18
N LEU A 108 -10.56 -7.09 6.61
CA LEU A 108 -10.15 -7.28 5.22
C LEU A 108 -9.43 -8.62 5.07
N ARG A 109 -9.58 -9.27 3.91
CA ARG A 109 -8.99 -10.60 3.62
C ARG A 109 -8.29 -10.65 2.26
N LEU A 110 -8.08 -9.47 1.67
CA LEU A 110 -7.27 -9.26 0.48
C LEU A 110 -6.27 -8.12 0.76
N LEU A 111 -5.00 -8.36 0.47
CA LEU A 111 -3.95 -7.37 0.56
C LEU A 111 -3.26 -7.27 -0.78
N GLN A 112 -3.17 -6.06 -1.33
CA GLN A 112 -2.49 -5.83 -2.59
C GLN A 112 -1.24 -4.99 -2.38
N VAL A 113 -0.17 -5.32 -3.10
CA VAL A 113 1.11 -4.58 -3.11
C VAL A 113 1.77 -4.58 -4.48
N GLN A 114 2.72 -3.67 -4.69
CA GLN A 114 3.60 -3.63 -5.86
C GLN A 114 5.03 -3.98 -5.45
N VAL A 115 5.71 -4.76 -6.28
CA VAL A 115 7.07 -5.28 -6.03
C VAL A 115 7.99 -4.91 -7.17
N HIS A 116 9.19 -4.46 -6.79
CA HIS A 116 10.30 -4.12 -7.66
C HIS A 116 11.57 -4.83 -7.21
N HIS A 117 12.55 -4.97 -8.10
CA HIS A 117 13.89 -5.40 -7.71
C HIS A 117 14.68 -4.22 -7.11
N SER A 118 15.41 -4.46 -6.02
CA SER A 118 16.17 -3.47 -5.22
C SER A 118 17.38 -2.83 -5.93
N SER A 119 17.43 -2.88 -7.25
CA SER A 119 18.46 -2.24 -8.08
C SER A 119 17.88 -1.34 -9.17
N SER A 120 16.62 -0.92 -9.04
CA SER A 120 16.04 0.20 -9.80
C SER A 120 16.14 1.54 -9.07
N SER A 121 17.03 1.65 -8.07
CA SER A 121 17.50 2.94 -7.56
C SER A 121 18.47 3.58 -8.57
N ASP A 122 17.96 4.50 -9.38
CA ASP A 122 18.65 5.66 -9.97
C ASP A 122 19.97 5.50 -10.78
N ASP A 123 20.51 4.30 -10.99
CA ASP A 123 21.68 4.06 -11.88
C ASP A 123 21.23 3.49 -13.23
N ASP A 124 20.40 4.25 -13.96
CA ASP A 124 19.94 3.92 -15.32
C ASP A 124 21.00 4.31 -16.36
N ASP A 125 22.20 3.73 -16.24
CA ASP A 125 23.19 3.69 -17.33
C ASP A 125 23.08 2.30 -17.96
N GLY A 126 22.12 2.18 -18.89
CA GLY A 126 21.62 0.96 -19.54
C GLY A 126 22.66 -0.14 -19.80
N GLY A 127 22.97 -0.90 -18.76
CA GLY A 127 23.99 -1.93 -18.73
C GLY A 127 23.37 -3.23 -18.26
N ALA A 128 23.22 -4.16 -19.19
CA ALA A 128 22.96 -5.56 -18.87
C ALA A 128 24.09 -6.13 -18.01
N ALA A 129 23.90 -6.07 -16.70
CA ALA A 129 24.67 -6.78 -15.68
C ALA A 129 23.81 -6.77 -14.40
N ALA A 130 23.59 -7.84 -13.65
CA ALA A 130 23.88 -9.25 -13.73
C ALA A 130 23.33 -9.83 -12.42
N ALA A 131 22.34 -10.74 -12.46
CA ALA A 131 22.07 -11.84 -11.51
C ALA A 131 22.81 -11.87 -10.14
N ALA A 132 22.76 -10.78 -9.36
CA ALA A 132 23.34 -10.69 -8.03
C ALA A 132 22.21 -10.30 -7.07
N SER A 133 21.41 -11.31 -6.67
CA SER A 133 20.45 -11.26 -5.56
C SER A 133 19.80 -9.89 -5.34
N SER A 134 19.01 -9.43 -6.31
CA SER A 134 18.14 -8.28 -6.10
C SER A 134 17.13 -8.63 -5.00
N VAL A 135 17.07 -7.82 -3.96
CA VAL A 135 16.02 -7.94 -2.95
C VAL A 135 14.71 -7.55 -3.62
N LEU A 136 13.63 -8.28 -3.36
CA LEU A 136 12.30 -7.84 -3.79
C LEU A 136 11.81 -6.79 -2.81
N GLU A 137 11.65 -5.55 -3.28
CA GLU A 137 11.28 -4.37 -2.50
C GLU A 137 9.84 -3.96 -2.80
N LEU A 138 9.15 -3.45 -1.79
CA LEU A 138 7.81 -2.91 -1.91
C LEU A 138 7.88 -1.44 -2.28
N CYS A 139 7.71 -1.13 -3.56
CA CYS A 139 7.82 0.22 -4.06
C CYS A 139 6.54 0.67 -4.77
N HIS A 140 6.01 1.85 -4.41
CA HIS A 140 4.84 2.41 -5.09
C HIS A 140 5.28 3.01 -6.42
N THR A 141 5.03 2.33 -7.53
CA THR A 141 5.49 2.69 -8.90
C THR A 141 7.02 2.64 -9.10
N ALA A 142 7.80 3.16 -8.15
CA ALA A 142 9.27 3.13 -8.11
C ALA A 142 9.77 3.42 -6.69
N CYS A 143 10.91 2.88 -6.30
CA CYS A 143 11.40 2.95 -4.91
C CYS A 143 11.74 4.37 -4.46
N TRP A 144 12.16 5.25 -5.37
CA TRP A 144 12.40 6.65 -5.02
C TRP A 144 11.11 7.41 -4.65
N LEU A 145 9.94 6.96 -5.10
CA LEU A 145 8.67 7.64 -4.84
C LEU A 145 8.14 7.30 -3.44
N LEU A 146 8.05 6.00 -3.13
CA LEU A 146 7.70 5.50 -1.82
C LEU A 146 8.16 4.05 -1.71
N ASP A 147 9.20 3.84 -0.91
CA ASP A 147 9.76 2.54 -0.56
C ASP A 147 9.25 2.12 0.82
N ALA A 148 8.58 0.97 0.87
CA ALA A 148 8.04 0.36 2.09
C ALA A 148 8.92 -0.78 2.62
N GLY A 149 10.10 -0.99 2.03
CA GLY A 149 11.08 -1.99 2.42
C GLY A 149 10.83 -3.38 1.84
N PRO A 150 11.61 -4.38 2.29
CA PRO A 150 11.65 -5.69 1.66
C PRO A 150 10.31 -6.42 1.71
N LEU A 151 9.96 -7.11 0.63
CA LEU A 151 8.79 -7.99 0.57
C LEU A 151 8.81 -9.06 1.68
N SER A 152 9.99 -9.56 2.04
CA SER A 152 10.18 -10.54 3.12
C SER A 152 9.63 -10.05 4.46
N ASP A 153 9.89 -8.78 4.82
CA ASP A 153 9.49 -8.21 6.11
C ASP A 153 7.98 -8.03 6.18
N TRP A 154 7.36 -7.63 5.07
CA TRP A 154 5.91 -7.50 4.97
C TRP A 154 5.21 -8.87 5.02
N LEU A 155 5.72 -9.87 4.32
CA LEU A 155 5.22 -11.24 4.38
C LEU A 155 5.40 -11.85 5.79
N ALA A 156 6.51 -11.59 6.47
CA ALA A 156 6.75 -12.08 7.82
C ALA A 156 5.73 -11.52 8.84
N ARG A 157 5.32 -10.25 8.69
CA ARG A 157 4.27 -9.65 9.52
C ARG A 157 2.89 -10.29 9.26
N ILE A 158 2.58 -10.58 8.01
CA ILE A 158 1.33 -11.29 7.64
C ILE A 158 1.36 -12.72 8.15
N ARG A 159 2.50 -13.41 8.02
CA ARG A 159 2.73 -14.74 8.56
C ARG A 159 2.44 -14.78 10.06
N ALA A 160 3.04 -13.86 10.83
CA ALA A 160 2.82 -13.75 12.26
C ALA A 160 1.34 -13.50 12.59
N TRP A 161 0.66 -12.62 11.85
CA TRP A 161 -0.78 -12.42 12.02
C TRP A 161 -1.58 -13.70 11.75
N MET A 162 -1.27 -14.43 10.68
CA MET A 162 -1.94 -15.69 10.34
C MET A 162 -1.67 -16.79 11.39
N ASP A 163 -0.51 -16.79 12.04
CA ASP A 163 -0.19 -17.71 13.14
C ASP A 163 -1.13 -17.49 14.34
N ASP A 164 -1.41 -16.24 14.66
CA ASP A 164 -2.33 -15.85 15.75
C ASP A 164 -3.82 -15.99 15.37
N HIS A 165 -4.12 -16.17 14.08
CA HIS A 165 -5.48 -16.26 13.54
C HIS A 165 -5.67 -17.54 12.69
N PRO A 166 -5.76 -18.74 13.31
CA PRO A 166 -5.77 -20.03 12.61
C PRO A 166 -7.02 -20.27 11.77
N ASP A 167 -8.13 -19.58 12.07
CA ASP A 167 -9.43 -19.75 11.41
C ASP A 167 -9.65 -18.77 10.25
N GLU A 168 -8.58 -18.12 9.77
CA GLU A 168 -8.63 -17.07 8.76
C GLU A 168 -7.93 -17.50 7.47
N VAL A 169 -8.51 -17.12 6.32
CA VAL A 169 -7.97 -17.30 4.97
C VAL A 169 -7.65 -15.94 4.38
N VAL A 170 -6.39 -15.74 3.99
CA VAL A 170 -5.85 -14.47 3.49
C VAL A 170 -5.51 -14.58 2.00
N THR A 171 -5.80 -13.53 1.24
CA THR A 171 -5.45 -13.41 -0.17
C THR A 171 -4.40 -12.32 -0.35
N LEU A 172 -3.35 -12.61 -1.11
CA LEU A 172 -2.35 -11.64 -1.56
C LEU A 172 -2.47 -11.44 -3.06
N LEU A 173 -2.43 -10.19 -3.50
CA LEU A 173 -2.29 -9.81 -4.90
C LEU A 173 -1.03 -8.97 -5.07
N ILE A 174 -0.06 -9.49 -5.81
CA ILE A 174 1.27 -8.88 -5.94
C ILE A 174 1.46 -8.44 -7.39
N VAL A 175 1.62 -7.13 -7.60
CA VAL A 175 2.01 -6.59 -8.89
C VAL A 175 3.53 -6.72 -9.01
N ASN A 176 3.96 -7.54 -9.97
CA ASN A 176 5.36 -7.83 -10.28
C ASN A 176 5.87 -6.87 -11.35
N SER A 177 6.31 -5.69 -10.93
CA SER A 177 6.60 -4.58 -11.84
C SER A 177 7.82 -4.84 -12.72
N ASP A 178 8.81 -5.56 -12.21
CA ASP A 178 10.12 -5.73 -12.87
C ASP A 178 10.33 -7.16 -13.43
N GLY A 179 9.28 -8.00 -13.40
CA GLY A 179 9.32 -9.33 -14.01
C GLY A 179 10.16 -10.35 -13.23
N ALA A 180 10.16 -10.28 -11.90
CA ALA A 180 10.74 -11.30 -11.04
C ALA A 180 10.11 -12.68 -11.31
N SER A 181 10.94 -13.72 -11.30
CA SER A 181 10.54 -15.11 -11.51
C SER A 181 9.75 -15.67 -10.32
N ALA A 182 9.00 -16.73 -10.57
CA ALA A 182 8.32 -17.49 -9.52
C ALA A 182 9.32 -18.07 -8.51
N ALA A 183 10.54 -18.41 -8.95
CA ALA A 183 11.62 -18.85 -8.07
C ALA A 183 12.11 -17.75 -7.12
N GLU A 184 12.22 -16.50 -7.59
CA GLU A 184 12.59 -15.36 -6.73
C GLU A 184 11.50 -15.08 -5.68
N PHE A 185 10.23 -15.02 -6.09
CA PHE A 185 9.13 -14.91 -5.13
C PHE A 185 9.08 -16.12 -4.18
N GLY A 186 9.26 -17.33 -4.71
CA GLY A 186 9.28 -18.56 -3.93
C GLY A 186 10.30 -18.52 -2.81
N ALA A 187 11.54 -18.11 -3.11
CA ALA A 187 12.60 -17.95 -2.12
C ALA A 187 12.25 -16.94 -1.02
N VAL A 188 11.61 -15.81 -1.37
CA VAL A 188 11.18 -14.80 -0.38
C VAL A 188 10.02 -15.32 0.49
N PHE A 189 9.10 -16.10 -0.08
CA PHE A 189 8.00 -16.73 0.66
C PHE A 189 8.50 -17.81 1.64
N GLU A 190 9.49 -18.60 1.22
CA GLU A 190 10.17 -19.60 2.05
C GLU A 190 10.97 -18.96 3.19
N ASP A 191 11.70 -17.87 2.90
CA ASP A 191 12.47 -17.12 3.90
C ASP A 191 11.55 -16.48 4.96
N ALA A 192 10.41 -15.92 4.53
CA ALA A 192 9.37 -15.43 5.43
C ALA A 192 8.59 -16.55 6.16
N GLY A 193 8.76 -17.82 5.76
CA GLY A 193 8.07 -18.98 6.30
C GLY A 193 6.56 -19.00 6.05
N ILE A 194 6.06 -18.23 5.08
CA ILE A 194 4.63 -18.11 4.77
C ILE A 194 4.16 -19.11 3.72
N ASP A 195 5.09 -19.67 2.93
CA ASP A 195 4.88 -20.69 1.91
C ASP A 195 4.09 -21.92 2.43
N GLY A 196 4.27 -22.30 3.70
CA GLY A 196 3.55 -23.41 4.32
C GLY A 196 2.02 -23.27 4.25
N TYR A 197 1.51 -22.03 4.23
CA TYR A 197 0.09 -21.72 4.09
C TYR A 197 -0.42 -21.67 2.64
N GLY A 198 0.48 -21.67 1.65
CA GLY A 198 0.15 -21.50 0.25
C GLY A 198 -0.80 -22.58 -0.28
N TYR A 199 -1.97 -22.15 -0.75
CA TYR A 199 -2.92 -22.97 -1.48
C TYR A 199 -2.48 -23.12 -2.94
N ALA A 200 -2.42 -24.37 -3.40
CA ALA A 200 -2.12 -24.72 -4.78
C ALA A 200 -3.32 -25.51 -5.36
N PRO A 201 -3.96 -25.04 -6.44
CA PRO A 201 -5.04 -25.80 -7.10
C PRO A 201 -4.54 -27.16 -7.61
N SER A 202 -5.27 -28.23 -7.30
CA SER A 202 -4.91 -29.61 -7.75
C SER A 202 -5.17 -29.87 -9.23
N THR A 203 -5.98 -29.04 -9.87
CA THR A 203 -6.46 -29.17 -11.25
C THR A 203 -6.69 -27.78 -11.84
N THR A 204 -6.59 -27.62 -13.16
CA THR A 204 -6.98 -26.38 -13.87
C THR A 204 -8.51 -26.15 -13.90
N THR A 205 -9.29 -26.93 -13.15
CA THR A 205 -10.75 -26.81 -13.09
C THR A 205 -11.17 -25.91 -11.93
N SER A 206 -12.13 -25.06 -12.24
CA SER A 206 -12.78 -23.97 -11.49
C SER A 206 -13.40 -24.28 -10.12
N GLU A 207 -13.11 -25.42 -9.49
CA GLU A 207 -13.73 -25.80 -8.21
C GLU A 207 -12.84 -25.41 -7.02
N TRP A 208 -13.16 -24.28 -6.41
CA TRP A 208 -12.46 -23.77 -5.23
C TRP A 208 -13.02 -24.39 -3.94
N PRO A 209 -12.16 -24.81 -3.00
CA PRO A 209 -12.58 -25.41 -1.72
C PRO A 209 -13.38 -24.43 -0.86
N THR A 210 -14.06 -24.95 0.16
CA THR A 210 -14.66 -24.09 1.19
C THR A 210 -13.58 -23.46 2.07
N LEU A 211 -13.90 -22.33 2.74
CA LEU A 211 -12.97 -21.74 3.71
C LEU A 211 -12.61 -22.74 4.81
N ARG A 212 -13.58 -23.53 5.29
CA ARG A 212 -13.34 -24.57 6.30
C ARG A 212 -12.36 -25.63 5.80
N ASP A 213 -12.47 -26.08 4.56
CA ASP A 213 -11.56 -27.08 4.00
C ASP A 213 -10.13 -26.53 3.86
N MET A 214 -9.99 -25.26 3.45
CA MET A 214 -8.70 -24.57 3.38
C MET A 214 -8.05 -24.45 4.77
N ILE A 215 -8.82 -24.05 5.77
CA ILE A 215 -8.38 -23.95 7.18
C ILE A 215 -7.96 -25.33 7.70
N ALA A 216 -8.80 -26.35 7.50
CA ALA A 216 -8.51 -27.72 7.96
C ALA A 216 -7.25 -28.32 7.31
N ALA A 217 -6.98 -27.98 6.04
CA ALA A 217 -5.78 -28.37 5.32
C ALA A 217 -4.54 -27.50 5.64
N ASN A 218 -4.72 -26.45 6.45
CA ASN A 218 -3.73 -25.40 6.69
C ASN A 218 -3.20 -24.74 5.39
N LYS A 219 -4.04 -24.67 4.36
CA LYS A 219 -3.78 -24.04 3.07
C LYS A 219 -4.58 -22.75 2.96
N ARG A 220 -4.21 -21.80 3.82
CA ARG A 220 -4.98 -20.61 4.20
C ARG A 220 -4.51 -19.32 3.51
N LEU A 221 -3.54 -19.41 2.60
CA LEU A 221 -3.01 -18.28 1.84
C LEU A 221 -3.23 -18.52 0.34
N VAL A 222 -3.91 -17.61 -0.33
CA VAL A 222 -4.01 -17.60 -1.80
C VAL A 222 -3.19 -16.43 -2.33
N THR A 223 -2.30 -16.67 -3.29
CA THR A 223 -1.41 -15.64 -3.82
C THR A 223 -1.54 -15.55 -5.34
N PHE A 224 -1.95 -14.39 -5.82
CA PHE A 224 -1.93 -14.03 -7.23
C PHE A 224 -0.78 -13.05 -7.50
N ILE A 225 -0.06 -13.25 -8.61
CA ILE A 225 1.03 -12.39 -9.05
C ILE A 225 0.77 -11.95 -10.50
N ALA A 226 0.86 -10.64 -10.76
CA ALA A 226 0.64 -10.05 -12.08
C ALA A 226 1.81 -9.16 -12.55
N PRO A 227 2.42 -9.46 -13.71
CA PRO A 227 2.42 -10.74 -14.40
C PRO A 227 3.36 -11.75 -13.72
N LEU A 228 3.03 -13.03 -13.81
CA LEU A 228 4.00 -14.10 -13.63
C LEU A 228 4.26 -14.72 -15.00
N THR A 229 5.48 -14.63 -15.53
CA THR A 229 5.75 -15.18 -16.86
C THR A 229 5.68 -16.70 -16.83
N THR A 230 4.73 -17.27 -17.56
CA THR A 230 4.66 -18.72 -17.76
C THR A 230 5.70 -19.15 -18.80
N THR A 231 6.96 -19.30 -18.39
CA THR A 231 7.95 -20.00 -19.21
C THR A 231 7.49 -21.45 -19.45
N THR A 232 8.09 -22.16 -20.40
CA THR A 232 7.86 -23.61 -20.55
C THR A 232 9.15 -24.35 -20.20
N PRO A 233 9.16 -25.20 -19.13
CA PRO A 233 8.05 -25.49 -18.22
C PRO A 233 7.66 -24.29 -17.34
N PRO A 234 6.41 -24.23 -16.86
CA PRO A 234 5.91 -23.10 -16.07
C PRO A 234 6.77 -22.91 -14.83
N ASP A 235 7.17 -21.66 -14.59
CA ASP A 235 7.98 -21.24 -13.45
C ASP A 235 7.28 -21.60 -12.11
N THR A 236 5.96 -21.74 -12.13
CA THR A 236 5.13 -22.22 -11.01
C THR A 236 5.30 -23.70 -10.68
N ALA A 237 6.01 -24.49 -11.49
CA ALA A 237 6.16 -25.92 -11.24
C ALA A 237 6.91 -26.22 -9.93
N THR A 238 7.79 -25.31 -9.46
CA THR A 238 8.49 -25.43 -8.18
C THR A 238 7.76 -24.72 -7.04
N HIS A 239 6.95 -23.69 -7.33
CA HIS A 239 6.16 -22.93 -6.35
C HIS A 239 4.67 -22.88 -6.77
N PRO A 240 3.94 -24.00 -6.71
CA PRO A 240 2.60 -24.13 -7.30
C PRO A 240 1.50 -23.33 -6.57
N TYR A 241 1.83 -22.71 -5.44
CA TYR A 241 0.96 -21.80 -4.69
C TYR A 241 1.06 -20.34 -5.14
N LEU A 242 2.01 -20.02 -6.04
CA LEU A 242 2.13 -18.70 -6.66
C LEU A 242 1.36 -18.74 -7.99
N LEU A 243 0.18 -18.14 -8.01
CA LEU A 243 -0.73 -18.20 -9.14
C LEU A 243 -0.52 -16.98 -10.05
N SER A 244 -0.52 -17.18 -11.36
CA SER A 244 -0.61 -16.08 -12.32
C SER A 244 -2.00 -15.45 -12.21
N GLU A 245 -2.08 -14.15 -11.88
CA GLU A 245 -3.37 -13.48 -11.67
C GLU A 245 -4.31 -13.70 -12.87
N PHE A 246 -3.84 -13.38 -14.07
CA PHE A 246 -4.68 -13.36 -15.28
C PHE A 246 -4.99 -14.75 -15.87
N ASP A 247 -4.59 -15.83 -15.20
CA ASP A 247 -5.10 -17.19 -15.47
C ASP A 247 -6.34 -17.52 -14.61
N HIS A 248 -6.63 -16.71 -13.58
CA HIS A 248 -7.64 -16.99 -12.56
C HIS A 248 -8.56 -15.82 -12.25
N VAL A 249 -8.08 -14.59 -12.40
CA VAL A 249 -8.75 -13.34 -12.02
C VAL A 249 -8.84 -12.43 -13.25
N PHE A 250 -10.00 -11.80 -13.42
CA PHE A 250 -10.09 -10.61 -14.26
C PHE A 250 -10.38 -9.41 -13.36
N GLU A 251 -10.01 -8.23 -13.79
CA GLU A 251 -10.25 -6.99 -13.06
C GLU A 251 -10.88 -5.90 -13.92
N THR A 252 -11.62 -5.01 -13.25
CA THR A 252 -12.14 -3.76 -13.83
C THR A 252 -11.05 -2.69 -13.93
N ALA A 253 -11.35 -1.59 -14.62
CA ALA A 253 -10.42 -0.46 -14.77
C ALA A 253 -9.89 0.05 -13.41
N TYR A 254 -8.58 0.29 -13.34
CA TYR A 254 -7.86 0.70 -12.12
C TYR A 254 -7.55 2.21 -12.06
N GLU A 255 -7.46 2.93 -13.19
CA GLU A 255 -7.15 4.38 -13.21
C GLU A 255 -8.39 5.30 -13.26
N VAL A 256 -9.23 5.29 -12.22
CA VAL A 256 -10.48 6.08 -12.21
C VAL A 256 -10.23 7.53 -11.74
N THR A 257 -10.37 8.50 -12.64
CA THR A 257 -10.17 9.94 -12.34
C THR A 257 -11.45 10.77 -12.25
N ALA A 258 -12.60 10.15 -12.51
CA ALA A 258 -13.92 10.78 -12.45
C ALA A 258 -14.92 9.88 -11.71
N PRO A 259 -14.68 9.57 -10.42
CA PRO A 259 -15.46 8.57 -9.67
C PRO A 259 -16.94 8.92 -9.53
N THR A 260 -17.31 10.20 -9.64
CA THR A 260 -18.70 10.68 -9.55
C THR A 260 -19.43 10.68 -10.90
N SER A 261 -18.79 10.23 -11.98
CA SER A 261 -19.45 9.97 -13.26
C SER A 261 -20.12 8.60 -13.25
N GLU A 262 -21.26 8.46 -13.93
CA GLU A 262 -21.91 7.16 -14.17
C GLU A 262 -21.02 6.18 -14.95
N THR A 263 -19.97 6.68 -15.60
CA THR A 263 -18.97 5.89 -16.32
C THR A 263 -17.61 5.84 -15.62
N GLY A 264 -17.50 6.36 -14.40
CA GLY A 264 -16.24 6.40 -13.66
C GLY A 264 -15.80 5.00 -13.27
N PHE A 265 -16.59 4.38 -12.40
CA PHE A 265 -16.46 2.97 -12.06
C PHE A 265 -17.37 2.14 -12.96
N ASN A 266 -16.81 1.15 -13.66
CA ASN A 266 -17.52 0.31 -14.61
C ASN A 266 -17.21 -1.17 -14.37
N CYS A 267 -18.02 -2.04 -14.97
CA CYS A 267 -17.98 -3.49 -14.75
C CYS A 267 -17.34 -4.27 -15.92
N THR A 268 -16.66 -3.56 -16.83
CA THR A 268 -16.03 -4.18 -17.99
C THR A 268 -14.71 -4.85 -17.62
N VAL A 269 -14.37 -5.93 -18.31
CA VAL A 269 -13.06 -6.57 -18.18
C VAL A 269 -12.01 -5.62 -18.75
N ASP A 270 -11.10 -5.15 -17.89
CA ASP A 270 -9.96 -4.33 -18.30
C ASP A 270 -8.71 -5.21 -18.49
N ARG A 271 -8.41 -6.05 -17.48
CA ARG A 271 -7.29 -7.01 -17.53
C ARG A 271 -7.73 -8.42 -17.10
N PRO A 272 -7.23 -9.49 -17.75
CA PRO A 272 -6.44 -9.45 -18.97
C PRO A 272 -7.26 -8.87 -20.14
N SER A 273 -6.59 -8.19 -21.06
CA SER A 273 -7.25 -7.68 -22.26
C SER A 273 -7.84 -8.86 -23.04
N SER A 274 -9.17 -8.96 -23.05
CA SER A 274 -9.87 -10.08 -23.68
C SER A 274 -11.06 -9.55 -24.49
N SER A 275 -11.50 -10.35 -25.46
CA SER A 275 -12.75 -10.08 -26.19
C SER A 275 -13.99 -10.61 -25.46
N LEU A 276 -13.82 -11.24 -24.28
CA LEU A 276 -14.93 -11.79 -23.52
C LEU A 276 -15.68 -10.66 -22.79
N SER A 277 -17.00 -10.80 -22.69
CA SER A 277 -17.76 -10.04 -21.70
C SER A 277 -17.40 -10.52 -20.29
N ALA A 278 -17.59 -9.67 -19.28
CA ALA A 278 -17.33 -10.07 -17.90
C ALA A 278 -18.17 -11.29 -17.48
N GLN A 279 -19.43 -11.36 -17.91
CA GLN A 279 -20.26 -12.54 -17.68
C GLN A 279 -19.67 -13.81 -18.31
N ALA A 280 -19.18 -13.75 -19.55
CA ALA A 280 -18.56 -14.89 -20.22
C ALA A 280 -17.22 -15.28 -19.58
N ALA A 281 -16.42 -14.31 -19.15
CA ALA A 281 -15.19 -14.55 -18.40
C ALA A 281 -15.46 -15.38 -17.13
N ILE A 282 -16.55 -15.07 -16.41
CA ILE A 282 -16.96 -15.82 -15.22
C ILE A 282 -17.53 -17.19 -15.60
N SER A 283 -18.55 -17.23 -16.46
CA SER A 283 -19.32 -18.46 -16.68
C SER A 283 -18.65 -19.48 -17.59
N GLU A 284 -17.82 -19.03 -18.53
CA GLU A 284 -17.18 -19.89 -19.54
C GLU A 284 -15.71 -20.16 -19.23
N ALA A 285 -14.97 -19.13 -18.78
CA ALA A 285 -13.55 -19.24 -18.47
C ALA A 285 -13.26 -19.44 -16.97
N GLY A 286 -14.26 -19.31 -16.10
CA GLY A 286 -14.12 -19.58 -14.66
C GLY A 286 -13.30 -18.53 -13.91
N PHE A 287 -13.21 -17.31 -14.44
CA PHE A 287 -12.50 -16.23 -13.77
C PHE A 287 -13.20 -15.78 -12.48
N LEU A 288 -12.39 -15.43 -11.48
CA LEU A 288 -12.80 -14.71 -10.28
C LEU A 288 -12.85 -13.20 -10.60
N PRO A 289 -14.01 -12.53 -10.43
CA PRO A 289 -14.12 -11.10 -10.67
C PRO A 289 -13.43 -10.27 -9.57
N LEU A 290 -12.53 -9.37 -9.97
CA LEU A 290 -11.93 -8.33 -9.14
C LEU A 290 -12.48 -6.96 -9.53
N LEU A 291 -12.88 -6.20 -8.51
CA LEU A 291 -13.42 -4.87 -8.65
C LEU A 291 -12.42 -3.86 -8.08
N ASN A 292 -11.78 -3.10 -8.97
CA ASN A 292 -10.94 -1.96 -8.62
C ASN A 292 -11.83 -0.76 -8.27
N HIS A 293 -11.81 -0.32 -7.01
CA HIS A 293 -12.65 0.76 -6.49
C HIS A 293 -11.86 1.82 -5.71
N PHE A 294 -10.84 2.36 -6.35
CA PHE A 294 -10.07 3.49 -5.83
C PHE A 294 -10.03 4.59 -6.88
N ALA A 295 -9.98 5.83 -6.42
CA ALA A 295 -10.03 7.01 -7.27
C ALA A 295 -8.72 7.78 -7.21
N TYR A 296 -8.39 8.41 -8.34
CA TYR A 296 -7.22 9.25 -8.47
C TYR A 296 -7.60 10.71 -8.65
N ARG A 297 -6.81 11.59 -8.03
CA ARG A 297 -6.81 13.03 -8.31
C ARG A 297 -5.64 13.42 -9.17
N ARG A 298 -5.89 14.35 -10.08
CA ARG A 298 -4.87 14.92 -10.95
C ARG A 298 -4.22 16.12 -10.25
N LEU A 299 -2.95 15.98 -9.88
CA LEU A 299 -2.13 17.05 -9.29
C LEU A 299 -1.53 17.96 -10.39
N ALA A 300 -1.16 17.36 -11.52
CA ALA A 300 -0.69 18.01 -12.74
C ALA A 300 -1.07 17.14 -13.95
N ALA A 301 -0.84 17.60 -15.19
CA ALA A 301 -1.33 16.93 -16.41
C ALA A 301 -1.23 15.39 -16.37
N ASP A 302 -0.05 14.86 -16.04
CA ASP A 302 0.26 13.43 -16.03
C ASP A 302 0.54 12.86 -14.63
N VAL A 303 0.26 13.62 -13.57
CA VAL A 303 0.51 13.20 -12.17
C VAL A 303 -0.81 12.90 -11.51
N LEU A 304 -1.05 11.62 -11.26
CA LEU A 304 -2.18 11.10 -10.52
C LEU A 304 -1.71 10.71 -9.12
N ILE A 305 -2.54 10.96 -8.12
CA ILE A 305 -2.33 10.56 -6.73
C ILE A 305 -3.62 9.96 -6.16
N PRO A 306 -3.54 9.04 -5.18
CA PRO A 306 -4.71 8.54 -4.47
C PRO A 306 -5.63 9.67 -3.94
N ASP A 307 -6.93 9.53 -4.17
CA ASP A 307 -7.94 10.51 -3.75
C ASP A 307 -8.35 10.35 -2.27
N VAL A 308 -7.45 10.74 -1.36
CA VAL A 308 -7.75 10.69 0.07
C VAL A 308 -8.95 11.55 0.49
N ASP A 309 -9.23 12.67 -0.20
CA ASP A 309 -10.31 13.59 0.21
C ASP A 309 -11.68 13.03 -0.22
N GLY A 310 -11.71 12.27 -1.33
CA GLY A 310 -12.89 11.59 -1.84
C GLY A 310 -13.14 10.21 -1.21
N ALA A 311 -12.15 9.63 -0.53
CA ALA A 311 -12.16 8.25 -0.06
C ALA A 311 -13.44 7.87 0.73
N ALA A 312 -13.87 8.69 1.69
CA ALA A 312 -15.08 8.42 2.46
C ALA A 312 -16.37 8.34 1.62
N ALA A 313 -16.45 9.09 0.51
CA ALA A 313 -17.59 9.03 -0.40
C ALA A 313 -17.49 7.85 -1.36
N VAL A 314 -16.29 7.56 -1.87
CA VAL A 314 -15.99 6.43 -2.76
C VAL A 314 -16.27 5.11 -2.04
N ASN A 315 -15.67 4.90 -0.87
CA ASN A 315 -15.80 3.66 -0.10
C ASN A 315 -17.16 3.49 0.61
N SER A 316 -18.12 4.39 0.38
CA SER A 316 -19.45 4.33 1.00
C SER A 316 -20.19 3.05 0.60
N PRO A 317 -20.85 2.34 1.54
CA PRO A 317 -21.64 1.16 1.22
C PRO A 317 -23.01 1.47 0.59
N ALA A 318 -23.31 2.74 0.31
CA ALA A 318 -24.56 3.14 -0.31
C ALA A 318 -24.70 2.57 -1.74
N ASP A 319 -25.85 1.96 -2.01
CA ASP A 319 -26.22 1.36 -3.30
C ASP A 319 -26.88 2.35 -4.28
N GLY A 320 -27.46 3.43 -3.76
CA GLY A 320 -28.13 4.46 -4.55
C GLY A 320 -27.27 5.65 -4.98
N VAL A 321 -25.97 5.68 -4.64
CA VAL A 321 -25.11 6.87 -4.82
C VAL A 321 -24.06 6.62 -5.89
N VAL A 322 -24.02 7.46 -6.93
CA VAL A 322 -23.01 7.38 -8.00
C VAL A 322 -21.61 7.53 -7.42
N GLY A 323 -20.72 6.60 -7.78
CA GLY A 323 -19.35 6.57 -7.30
C GLY A 323 -19.13 5.86 -5.97
N ALA A 324 -20.20 5.50 -5.26
CA ALA A 324 -20.10 4.74 -4.01
C ALA A 324 -19.84 3.24 -4.28
N LEU A 325 -19.09 2.61 -3.40
CA LEU A 325 -18.68 1.21 -3.48
C LEU A 325 -19.87 0.26 -3.50
N GLY A 326 -20.87 0.49 -2.65
CA GLY A 326 -22.10 -0.32 -2.60
C GLY A 326 -22.82 -0.38 -3.95
N ARG A 327 -22.96 0.79 -4.61
CA ARG A 327 -23.58 0.90 -5.93
C ARG A 327 -22.75 0.17 -6.99
N HIS A 328 -21.43 0.39 -6.99
CA HIS A 328 -20.56 -0.22 -7.99
C HIS A 328 -20.60 -1.76 -7.89
N ALA A 329 -20.48 -2.30 -6.68
CA ALA A 329 -20.55 -3.74 -6.45
C ALA A 329 -21.91 -4.34 -6.84
N GLN A 330 -23.02 -3.64 -6.56
CA GLN A 330 -24.35 -4.12 -6.95
C GLN A 330 -24.53 -4.13 -8.47
N ILE A 331 -24.21 -3.03 -9.16
CA ILE A 331 -24.35 -2.93 -10.62
C ILE A 331 -23.51 -4.00 -11.30
N CYS A 332 -22.26 -4.18 -10.87
CA CYS A 332 -21.40 -5.20 -11.44
C CYS A 332 -21.92 -6.60 -11.16
N SER A 333 -22.46 -6.86 -9.98
CA SER A 333 -23.09 -8.16 -9.71
C SER A 333 -24.25 -8.45 -10.67
N GLU A 334 -25.10 -7.46 -10.93
CA GLU A 334 -26.21 -7.59 -11.89
C GLU A 334 -25.71 -7.82 -13.33
N GLU A 335 -24.72 -7.04 -13.78
CA GLU A 335 -24.12 -7.18 -15.12
C GLU A 335 -23.37 -8.51 -15.30
N TRP A 336 -22.83 -9.06 -14.23
CA TRP A 336 -22.10 -10.33 -14.21
C TRP A 336 -23.01 -11.54 -14.02
N GLY A 337 -24.33 -11.37 -14.18
CA GLY A 337 -25.29 -12.47 -14.12
C GLY A 337 -25.68 -12.88 -12.69
N GLY A 338 -25.61 -11.95 -11.74
CA GLY A 338 -25.90 -12.18 -10.31
C GLY A 338 -24.72 -12.71 -9.51
N VAL A 339 -23.50 -12.66 -10.07
CA VAL A 339 -22.27 -13.09 -9.39
C VAL A 339 -21.65 -11.88 -8.70
N ALA A 340 -21.51 -11.94 -7.37
CA ALA A 340 -20.83 -10.87 -6.62
C ALA A 340 -19.33 -10.81 -6.97
N PRO A 341 -18.66 -9.65 -6.85
CA PRO A 341 -17.21 -9.58 -6.92
C PRO A 341 -16.58 -10.54 -5.90
N THR A 342 -15.61 -11.35 -6.34
CA THR A 342 -14.80 -12.17 -5.43
C THR A 342 -13.78 -11.30 -4.71
N PHE A 343 -13.21 -10.32 -5.40
CA PHE A 343 -12.21 -9.40 -4.85
C PHE A 343 -12.67 -7.95 -5.02
N VAL A 344 -12.44 -7.12 -4.01
CA VAL A 344 -12.71 -5.68 -4.06
C VAL A 344 -11.52 -4.95 -3.46
N LEU A 345 -10.93 -4.01 -4.21
CA LEU A 345 -9.80 -3.21 -3.75
C LEU A 345 -10.21 -1.75 -3.56
N VAL A 346 -9.83 -1.16 -2.42
CA VAL A 346 -10.02 0.28 -2.13
C VAL A 346 -8.75 0.90 -1.56
N ASP A 347 -8.60 2.20 -1.76
CA ASP A 347 -7.68 3.06 -1.01
C ASP A 347 -8.35 3.57 0.27
N PHE A 348 -7.56 3.80 1.32
CA PHE A 348 -8.01 4.32 2.61
C PHE A 348 -9.23 3.58 3.16
N TRP A 349 -9.11 2.26 3.29
CA TRP A 349 -10.21 1.34 3.59
C TRP A 349 -11.02 1.73 4.85
N GLU A 350 -10.42 2.47 5.78
CA GLU A 350 -11.04 2.94 7.01
C GLU A 350 -12.04 4.09 6.80
N GLN A 351 -11.94 4.81 5.68
CA GLN A 351 -12.76 5.96 5.37
C GLN A 351 -13.96 5.54 4.56
N GLY A 352 -15.17 5.58 5.14
CA GLY A 352 -16.38 5.03 4.53
C GLY A 352 -16.36 3.51 4.67
N PRO A 353 -17.23 2.89 5.50
CA PRO A 353 -17.00 1.51 5.95
C PRO A 353 -17.11 0.52 4.79
N SER A 354 -16.01 0.35 4.07
CA SER A 354 -15.91 -0.44 2.83
C SER A 354 -16.26 -1.90 3.06
N VAL A 355 -15.90 -2.40 4.25
CA VAL A 355 -16.21 -3.76 4.69
C VAL A 355 -17.72 -4.03 4.78
N ASP A 356 -18.56 -3.01 4.98
CA ASP A 356 -20.02 -3.17 5.00
C ASP A 356 -20.55 -3.58 3.61
N THR A 357 -19.91 -3.13 2.52
CA THR A 357 -20.26 -3.60 1.17
C THR A 357 -19.95 -5.08 1.01
N ALA A 358 -18.79 -5.54 1.46
CA ALA A 358 -18.44 -6.95 1.41
C ALA A 358 -19.39 -7.80 2.28
N ASP A 359 -19.81 -7.30 3.45
CA ASP A 359 -20.81 -7.97 4.28
C ASP A 359 -22.16 -8.08 3.57
N ALA A 360 -22.61 -7.02 2.90
CA ALA A 360 -23.84 -7.04 2.11
C ALA A 360 -23.76 -8.07 0.96
N MET A 361 -22.67 -8.06 0.19
CA MET A 361 -22.45 -9.02 -0.90
C MET A 361 -22.35 -10.46 -0.39
N ASN A 362 -21.81 -10.65 0.80
CA ASN A 362 -21.69 -11.95 1.44
C ASN A 362 -22.95 -12.37 2.23
N ALA A 363 -23.95 -11.50 2.39
CA ALA A 363 -25.08 -11.68 3.30
C ALA A 363 -24.67 -11.93 4.77
N VAL A 364 -23.62 -11.28 5.25
CA VAL A 364 -23.18 -11.28 6.65
C VAL A 364 -23.90 -10.18 7.42
N VAL A 365 -24.59 -10.53 8.51
CA VAL A 365 -25.41 -9.59 9.30
C VAL A 365 -24.90 -9.34 10.73
N ALA A 366 -23.92 -10.13 11.17
CA ALA A 366 -23.34 -10.05 12.51
C ALA A 366 -21.87 -10.47 12.45
N PRO A 367 -20.99 -9.64 11.84
CA PRO A 367 -19.57 -9.96 11.76
C PRO A 367 -18.95 -10.03 13.16
N VAL A 368 -17.98 -10.91 13.33
CA VAL A 368 -17.23 -11.13 14.57
C VAL A 368 -15.72 -11.01 14.29
N GLY A 369 -14.92 -10.82 15.34
CA GLY A 369 -13.46 -10.83 15.23
C GLY A 369 -12.82 -9.55 14.68
N ARG A 370 -13.59 -8.50 14.37
CA ARG A 370 -13.05 -7.23 13.86
C ARG A 370 -12.66 -6.27 14.97
N VAL A 371 -11.51 -5.63 14.82
CA VAL A 371 -11.09 -4.47 15.61
C VAL A 371 -11.63 -3.21 14.96
N ASN A 372 -12.25 -2.33 15.76
CA ASN A 372 -12.85 -1.10 15.24
C ASN A 372 -11.76 -0.13 14.77
N SER A 373 -11.86 0.38 13.53
CA SER A 373 -10.84 1.18 12.85
C SER A 373 -10.47 2.48 13.57
N THR A 374 -11.35 3.04 14.39
CA THR A 374 -11.07 4.22 15.23
C THR A 374 -10.24 3.91 16.49
N ALA A 375 -10.18 2.64 16.92
CA ALA A 375 -9.41 2.21 18.10
C ALA A 375 -7.94 1.89 17.78
N ALA A 376 -7.61 1.60 16.50
CA ALA A 376 -6.24 1.43 16.02
C ALA A 376 -5.35 2.68 16.24
N SER A 377 -5.96 3.84 16.47
CA SER A 377 -5.28 5.09 16.86
C SER A 377 -4.70 5.06 18.29
N THR A 378 -4.95 4.03 19.10
CA THR A 378 -4.65 4.08 20.55
C THR A 378 -3.71 2.99 21.08
N SER A 379 -3.21 2.07 20.25
CA SER A 379 -2.39 0.95 20.74
C SER A 379 -0.91 0.96 20.35
N THR A 380 -0.38 1.99 19.69
CA THR A 380 1.05 2.09 19.32
C THR A 380 1.77 3.28 19.96
N THR A 381 1.51 3.52 21.25
CA THR A 381 2.45 4.25 22.13
C THR A 381 3.11 3.26 23.09
N GLY A 382 3.88 2.34 22.53
CA GLY A 382 4.86 1.54 23.25
C GLY A 382 6.19 1.74 22.54
N ASP A 383 7.15 2.35 23.24
CA ASP A 383 8.51 2.61 22.76
C ASP A 383 9.22 1.27 22.44
N ASP A 384 9.43 0.96 21.16
CA ASP A 384 10.39 -0.06 20.74
C ASP A 384 11.76 0.59 20.55
N ASN A 385 12.46 0.77 21.67
CA ASN A 385 13.88 1.02 21.67
C ASN A 385 14.59 -0.34 21.69
N ASP A 386 14.96 -0.83 20.51
CA ASP A 386 15.79 -2.02 20.32
C ASP A 386 17.15 -1.82 20.99
N GLY A 387 17.38 -2.62 22.03
CA GLY A 387 18.59 -2.67 22.82
C GLY A 387 18.76 -4.08 23.35
N SER A 388 19.18 -4.99 22.48
CA SER A 388 19.76 -6.29 22.83
C SER A 388 20.67 -6.19 24.06
N THR A 389 20.31 -6.88 25.15
CA THR A 389 21.22 -7.66 26.01
C THR A 389 20.46 -8.44 27.08
N GLY A 390 20.75 -9.75 27.16
CA GLY A 390 20.91 -10.46 28.44
C GLY A 390 19.70 -11.18 29.03
N ASP A 391 19.75 -12.52 28.94
CA ASP A 391 19.08 -13.46 29.83
C ASP A 391 19.13 -13.05 31.32
N ASP A 392 18.02 -13.21 32.05
CA ASP A 392 17.97 -14.09 33.23
C ASP A 392 16.54 -14.23 33.80
N ASP A 393 16.37 -15.38 34.43
CA ASP A 393 15.20 -16.12 34.88
C ASP A 393 14.34 -15.48 36.02
N THR A 394 13.14 -16.07 36.17
CA THR A 394 12.28 -16.20 37.37
C THR A 394 11.09 -15.24 37.61
N GLY A 395 9.91 -15.86 37.81
CA GLY A 395 9.10 -15.58 39.01
C GLY A 395 7.67 -15.06 38.81
N ALA A 396 6.71 -15.98 38.88
CA ALA A 396 5.28 -15.71 39.05
C ALA A 396 4.95 -14.85 40.29
N GLY A 397 3.91 -14.02 40.19
CA GLY A 397 3.35 -13.30 41.34
C GLY A 397 2.08 -12.52 41.02
N THR A 398 0.94 -13.11 41.31
CA THR A 398 -0.40 -12.51 41.33
C THR A 398 -0.52 -11.45 42.42
N GLY A 399 -1.21 -10.33 42.16
CA GLY A 399 -1.47 -9.32 43.17
C GLY A 399 -2.45 -8.23 42.72
N THR A 400 -3.71 -8.42 43.07
CA THR A 400 -4.82 -7.45 42.99
C THR A 400 -4.61 -6.28 43.97
N GLY A 401 -5.03 -5.06 43.61
CA GLY A 401 -4.96 -3.92 44.54
C GLY A 401 -5.48 -2.59 44.00
N THR A 402 -6.79 -2.40 44.15
CA THR A 402 -7.55 -1.14 44.06
C THR A 402 -7.00 0.02 44.90
N GLY A 403 -7.26 1.27 44.48
CA GLY A 403 -7.45 2.39 45.42
C GLY A 403 -6.81 3.71 44.98
N GLY A 404 -7.65 4.69 44.68
CA GLY A 404 -7.24 6.01 44.20
C GLY A 404 -7.11 7.09 45.27
N SER A 405 -7.06 8.32 44.74
CA SER A 405 -7.33 9.63 45.35
C SER A 405 -6.23 10.37 46.12
N THR A 406 -5.81 11.45 45.47
CA THR A 406 -5.86 12.86 45.92
C THR A 406 -4.72 13.49 46.72
N ALA A 407 -4.34 14.66 46.19
CA ALA A 407 -4.07 15.93 46.86
C ALA A 407 -2.61 16.31 47.18
N SER A 408 -2.19 17.33 46.44
CA SER A 408 -1.09 18.28 46.62
C SER A 408 -0.98 18.87 48.03
N ILE A 409 0.24 19.27 48.43
CA ILE A 409 0.56 20.54 49.11
C ILE A 409 2.07 20.84 48.93
N LEU A 410 2.36 22.10 48.60
CA LEU A 410 3.68 22.72 48.44
C LEU A 410 4.51 22.72 49.73
N TYR A 411 5.85 22.65 49.62
CA TYR A 411 6.78 23.53 50.33
C TYR A 411 8.15 23.57 49.61
N LEU A 412 8.67 24.79 49.43
CA LEU A 412 10.01 25.13 48.91
C LEU A 412 10.92 25.54 50.12
N PRO A 413 12.22 25.83 49.93
CA PRO A 413 13.36 24.93 49.98
C PRO A 413 14.27 25.19 51.22
N VAL A 414 15.11 24.23 51.60
CA VAL A 414 16.25 24.50 52.50
C VAL A 414 17.53 23.95 51.87
N LEU A 415 18.43 24.87 51.55
CA LEU A 415 19.82 24.68 51.16
C LEU A 415 20.62 24.19 52.37
N LEU A 416 21.28 23.04 52.23
CA LEU A 416 22.52 22.73 52.94
C LEU A 416 23.47 22.06 51.94
N ALA A 417 24.65 22.66 51.82
CA ALA A 417 25.77 22.17 51.04
C ALA A 417 26.60 21.18 51.87
N ASP A 418 27.12 20.15 51.23
CA ASP A 418 28.37 19.49 51.63
C ASP A 418 29.11 19.02 50.36
N PRO A 419 30.46 19.08 50.31
CA PRO A 419 31.25 18.99 49.09
C PRO A 419 31.79 17.57 48.85
N GLY A 420 32.06 17.26 47.59
CA GLY A 420 33.08 16.26 47.23
C GLY A 420 32.56 15.00 46.54
N ALA A 421 32.22 15.12 45.27
CA ALA A 421 32.55 14.12 44.25
C ALA A 421 32.39 14.77 42.87
N SER A 422 33.45 14.73 42.07
CA SER A 422 33.41 15.14 40.67
C SER A 422 32.84 14.01 39.82
N PRO A 423 31.89 14.29 38.91
CA PRO A 423 31.77 13.51 37.70
C PRO A 423 31.91 14.40 36.45
N THR A 424 32.68 13.86 35.52
CA THR A 424 32.80 14.25 34.11
C THR A 424 31.52 14.81 33.51
N GLN A 425 31.62 16.04 33.01
CA GLN A 425 30.54 16.79 32.40
C GLN A 425 30.22 16.24 31.01
N HIS A 426 29.27 15.32 30.89
CA HIS A 426 28.54 15.14 29.64
C HIS A 426 27.61 16.34 29.48
N ARG A 427 27.95 17.20 28.51
CA ARG A 427 27.17 18.37 28.12
C ARG A 427 25.84 17.90 27.53
N ARG A 428 24.83 17.71 28.38
CA ARG A 428 23.43 17.51 27.94
C ARG A 428 23.00 18.76 27.15
N THR A 429 22.87 18.60 25.85
CA THR A 429 22.25 19.59 24.98
C THR A 429 20.79 19.72 25.40
N LYS A 430 20.38 20.92 25.79
CA LYS A 430 18.98 21.25 26.10
C LYS A 430 18.18 21.12 24.80
N VAL A 431 17.39 20.06 24.65
CA VAL A 431 16.36 20.00 23.61
C VAL A 431 15.25 20.95 24.06
N VAL A 432 15.12 22.08 23.35
CA VAL A 432 14.01 23.00 23.56
C VAL A 432 12.82 22.44 22.80
N ALA A 433 11.79 21.99 23.53
CA ALA A 433 10.50 21.65 22.93
C ALA A 433 9.91 22.91 22.28
N MET A 434 9.71 22.86 20.96
CA MET A 434 9.02 23.93 20.24
C MET A 434 7.52 23.85 20.55
N ALA A 435 6.97 24.91 21.16
CA ALA A 435 5.53 25.04 21.37
C ALA A 435 4.83 25.27 20.01
N ALA A 436 3.72 24.57 19.79
CA ALA A 436 3.05 24.38 18.50
C ALA A 436 2.34 25.62 17.89
N SER A 437 2.74 26.87 18.19
CA SER A 437 1.93 28.04 17.82
C SER A 437 2.41 28.89 16.63
N HIS A 438 3.61 28.71 16.05
CA HIS A 438 4.08 29.62 14.98
C HIS A 438 5.00 29.01 13.91
N TYR A 439 4.56 27.94 13.23
CA TYR A 439 5.34 27.30 12.14
C TYR A 439 5.68 28.27 10.98
N THR A 440 4.88 29.29 10.73
CA THR A 440 5.12 30.29 9.66
C THR A 440 6.22 31.30 9.96
N THR A 441 6.78 31.30 11.17
CA THR A 441 7.81 32.26 11.60
C THR A 441 9.12 31.61 12.00
N VAL A 442 9.26 30.30 11.79
CA VAL A 442 10.49 29.57 12.11
C VAL A 442 11.60 30.06 11.18
N ALA A 443 12.68 30.57 11.78
CA ALA A 443 13.84 31.05 11.04
C ALA A 443 14.60 29.90 10.38
N THR A 444 15.12 30.14 9.18
CA THR A 444 16.00 29.20 8.49
C THR A 444 17.39 29.18 9.14
N PRO A 445 18.16 28.08 8.98
CA PRO A 445 19.52 28.00 9.53
C PRO A 445 20.44 29.11 9.01
N GLU A 446 21.30 29.66 9.88
CA GLU A 446 22.24 30.75 9.51
C GLU A 446 23.12 30.36 8.31
N ARG A 447 23.51 29.08 8.21
CA ARG A 447 24.36 28.55 7.14
C ARG A 447 23.99 27.14 6.72
N CYS A 448 24.23 26.85 5.45
CA CYS A 448 24.16 25.52 4.88
C CYS A 448 25.28 25.29 3.87
N TYR A 449 25.49 24.01 3.55
CA TYR A 449 26.13 23.57 2.31
C TYR A 449 25.10 22.75 1.54
N ALA A 450 25.04 22.94 0.24
CA ALA A 450 24.13 22.22 -0.65
C ALA A 450 24.94 21.62 -1.78
N ASP A 451 24.88 20.31 -1.92
CA ASP A 451 25.34 19.61 -3.11
C ASP A 451 24.16 19.43 -4.06
N PHE A 452 24.20 20.02 -5.25
CA PHE A 452 23.07 19.99 -6.17
C PHE A 452 23.48 19.60 -7.59
N CYS A 453 22.59 18.87 -8.27
CA CYS A 453 22.68 18.49 -9.66
C CYS A 453 21.41 18.94 -10.38
N LEU A 454 21.57 19.72 -11.44
CA LEU A 454 20.48 20.13 -12.32
C LEU A 454 20.34 19.11 -13.46
N ILE A 455 19.11 18.68 -13.69
CA ILE A 455 18.73 17.66 -14.67
C ILE A 455 17.75 18.31 -15.65
N PRO A 456 18.24 18.86 -16.78
CA PRO A 456 17.42 19.26 -17.91
C PRO A 456 16.63 18.05 -18.44
N VAL A 457 15.32 18.21 -18.66
CA VAL A 457 14.44 17.16 -19.20
C VAL A 457 13.87 17.62 -20.53
N GLY A 458 13.90 16.74 -21.53
CA GLY A 458 13.38 17.00 -22.87
C GLY A 458 14.31 17.85 -23.76
N THR A 459 15.63 17.81 -23.52
CA THR A 459 16.62 18.42 -24.41
C THR A 459 16.74 17.62 -25.71
N ALA A 460 17.02 18.30 -26.83
CA ALA A 460 17.19 17.64 -28.13
C ALA A 460 18.49 16.79 -28.23
N HIS A 461 19.40 16.94 -27.26
CA HIS A 461 20.72 16.29 -27.22
C HIS A 461 21.02 15.80 -25.80
N ALA A 462 21.86 14.76 -25.70
CA ALA A 462 22.24 14.12 -24.43
C ALA A 462 23.24 14.94 -23.60
N SER A 463 24.04 15.81 -24.23
CA SER A 463 25.02 16.63 -23.52
C SER A 463 24.38 17.90 -22.97
N VAL A 464 24.70 18.22 -21.71
CA VAL A 464 24.23 19.43 -20.98
C VAL A 464 25.39 20.37 -20.60
N ALA A 465 26.54 20.24 -21.28
CA ALA A 465 27.76 20.96 -20.91
C ALA A 465 27.63 22.49 -21.02
N GLU A 466 26.82 22.98 -21.96
CA GLU A 466 26.61 24.43 -22.14
C GLU A 466 25.77 25.03 -21.00
N GLU A 467 24.75 24.31 -20.54
CA GLU A 467 23.91 24.66 -19.40
C GLU A 467 24.76 24.69 -18.12
N VAL A 468 25.57 23.64 -17.89
CA VAL A 468 26.49 23.57 -16.75
C VAL A 468 27.46 24.75 -16.77
N ALA A 469 28.02 25.10 -17.94
CA ALA A 469 28.93 26.23 -18.06
C ALA A 469 28.29 27.58 -17.67
N GLU A 470 27.01 27.80 -18.00
CA GLU A 470 26.30 29.01 -17.55
C GLU A 470 26.03 29.01 -16.04
N VAL A 471 25.68 27.85 -15.46
CA VAL A 471 25.51 27.71 -14.02
C VAL A 471 26.82 28.03 -13.28
N GLN A 472 27.96 27.57 -13.79
CA GLN A 472 29.26 27.91 -13.21
C GLN A 472 29.59 29.41 -13.31
N LYS A 473 29.19 30.10 -14.38
CA LYS A 473 29.33 31.57 -14.48
C LYS A 473 28.45 32.29 -13.45
N LEU A 474 27.22 31.82 -13.25
CA LEU A 474 26.31 32.34 -12.21
C LEU A 474 26.91 32.17 -10.81
N LEU A 475 27.40 30.97 -10.48
CA LEU A 475 28.01 30.69 -9.17
C LEU A 475 29.28 31.53 -8.95
N LYS A 476 30.08 31.74 -9.99
CA LYS A 476 31.22 32.65 -9.92
C LYS A 476 30.78 34.09 -9.64
N ALA A 477 29.69 34.55 -10.26
CA ALA A 477 29.15 35.89 -10.09
C ALA A 477 28.47 36.11 -8.74
N SER A 478 27.95 35.05 -8.10
CA SER A 478 27.30 35.14 -6.78
C SER A 478 28.29 35.44 -5.64
N GLY A 479 29.56 35.09 -5.83
CA GLY A 479 30.61 35.23 -4.80
C GLY A 479 30.52 34.20 -3.66
N LEU A 480 29.62 33.21 -3.77
CA LEU A 480 29.53 32.10 -2.83
C LEU A 480 30.73 31.16 -3.02
N THR A 481 31.05 30.40 -1.96
CA THR A 481 32.04 29.32 -2.08
C THR A 481 31.38 28.14 -2.78
N TYR A 482 32.00 27.63 -3.84
CA TYR A 482 31.46 26.49 -4.57
C TYR A 482 32.57 25.60 -5.12
N THR A 483 32.23 24.35 -5.43
CA THR A 483 33.13 23.36 -6.03
C THR A 483 32.36 22.45 -6.95
N MET A 484 32.73 22.46 -8.23
CA MET A 484 32.15 21.58 -9.25
C MET A 484 32.85 20.21 -9.23
N HIS A 485 32.07 19.16 -9.45
CA HIS A 485 32.55 17.79 -9.62
C HIS A 485 31.76 17.12 -10.76
N SER A 486 32.07 15.85 -11.06
CA SER A 486 31.50 15.12 -12.21
C SER A 486 29.97 14.98 -12.18
N ALA A 487 29.36 15.04 -11.00
CA ALA A 487 27.95 14.76 -10.78
C ALA A 487 27.14 15.97 -10.29
N GLY A 488 27.72 17.18 -10.25
CA GLY A 488 27.03 18.35 -9.72
C GLY A 488 27.96 19.46 -9.23
N THR A 489 27.43 20.29 -8.34
CA THR A 489 28.19 21.35 -7.69
C THR A 489 27.78 21.50 -6.24
N THR A 490 28.77 21.51 -5.35
CA THR A 490 28.59 21.89 -3.96
C THR A 490 28.70 23.40 -3.83
N VAL A 491 27.76 24.06 -3.15
CA VAL A 491 27.76 25.49 -2.84
C VAL A 491 27.51 25.74 -1.35
N GLU A 492 28.15 26.76 -0.78
CA GLU A 492 28.12 27.04 0.66
C GLU A 492 27.87 28.53 0.94
N GLY A 493 27.06 28.80 1.96
CA GLY A 493 26.67 30.17 2.31
C GLY A 493 25.61 30.24 3.39
N SER A 494 24.86 31.36 3.40
CA SER A 494 23.61 31.45 4.16
C SER A 494 22.54 30.58 3.49
N TRP A 495 21.54 30.11 4.25
CA TRP A 495 20.43 29.33 3.68
C TRP A 495 19.77 30.07 2.52
N ASP A 496 19.45 31.34 2.73
CA ASP A 496 18.75 32.16 1.75
C ASP A 496 19.59 32.40 0.49
N ASP A 497 20.89 32.70 0.63
CA ASP A 497 21.76 32.92 -0.54
C ASP A 497 21.99 31.64 -1.34
N VAL A 498 22.16 30.49 -0.66
CA VAL A 498 22.34 29.19 -1.31
C VAL A 498 21.08 28.78 -2.07
N MET A 499 19.91 28.81 -1.42
CA MET A 499 18.66 28.44 -2.08
C MET A 499 18.30 29.41 -3.20
N LYS A 500 18.61 30.70 -3.03
CA LYS A 500 18.45 31.71 -4.07
C LYS A 500 19.33 31.42 -5.28
N VAL A 501 20.63 31.11 -5.11
CA VAL A 501 21.50 30.87 -6.26
C VAL A 501 21.13 29.57 -6.99
N ILE A 502 20.64 28.55 -6.27
CA ILE A 502 20.11 27.32 -6.89
C ILE A 502 18.86 27.65 -7.73
N GLY A 503 17.91 28.42 -7.20
CA GLY A 503 16.75 28.87 -7.97
C GLY A 503 17.12 29.76 -9.18
N GLN A 504 18.16 30.59 -9.06
CA GLN A 504 18.72 31.33 -10.18
C GLN A 504 19.37 30.41 -11.21
N ALA A 505 19.99 29.32 -10.79
CA ALA A 505 20.59 28.33 -11.69
C ALA A 505 19.51 27.66 -12.55
N HIS A 506 18.35 27.29 -11.97
CA HIS A 506 17.18 26.86 -12.77
C HIS A 506 16.78 27.91 -13.80
N SER A 507 16.70 29.19 -13.40
CA SER A 507 16.31 30.28 -14.29
C SER A 507 17.29 30.45 -15.47
N VAL A 508 18.59 30.29 -15.21
CA VAL A 508 19.65 30.35 -16.23
C VAL A 508 19.53 29.18 -17.22
N VAL A 509 19.24 27.97 -16.73
CA VAL A 509 19.01 26.80 -17.60
C VAL A 509 17.74 26.97 -18.43
N HIS A 510 16.66 27.49 -17.86
CA HIS A 510 15.44 27.80 -18.63
C HIS A 510 15.69 28.84 -19.73
N ALA A 511 16.55 29.84 -19.50
CA ALA A 511 16.92 30.83 -20.51
C ALA A 511 17.64 30.22 -21.74
N LYS A 512 18.12 28.97 -21.65
CA LYS A 512 18.68 28.19 -22.77
C LYS A 512 17.62 27.44 -23.59
N GLY A 513 16.34 27.57 -23.24
CA GLY A 513 15.24 26.91 -23.94
C GLY A 513 14.88 25.54 -23.36
N VAL A 514 15.50 25.13 -22.25
CA VAL A 514 15.10 23.93 -21.51
C VAL A 514 13.74 24.18 -20.86
N VAL A 515 12.74 23.36 -21.20
CA VAL A 515 11.37 23.55 -20.73
C VAL A 515 11.18 23.04 -19.30
N ARG A 516 11.85 21.94 -18.93
CA ARG A 516 11.78 21.32 -17.61
C ARG A 516 13.17 21.11 -17.03
N VAL A 517 13.39 21.54 -15.80
CA VAL A 517 14.63 21.31 -15.03
C VAL A 517 14.26 20.69 -13.70
N GLN A 518 14.71 19.47 -13.45
CA GLN A 518 14.63 18.82 -12.14
C GLN A 518 15.96 19.00 -11.40
N SER A 519 15.94 19.03 -10.08
CA SER A 519 17.15 19.07 -9.27
C SER A 519 17.18 17.94 -8.28
N SER A 520 18.32 17.25 -8.18
CA SER A 520 18.65 16.43 -7.02
C SER A 520 19.56 17.24 -6.12
N MET A 521 19.26 17.34 -4.83
CA MET A 521 20.09 18.09 -3.89
C MET A 521 20.18 17.44 -2.51
N ARG A 522 21.38 17.45 -1.92
CA ARG A 522 21.61 17.14 -0.50
C ARG A 522 22.06 18.39 0.22
N VAL A 523 21.29 18.82 1.21
CA VAL A 523 21.56 20.05 1.97
C VAL A 523 21.82 19.70 3.42
N GLY A 524 22.94 20.18 3.96
CA GLY A 524 23.28 19.97 5.36
C GLY A 524 23.46 21.27 6.10
N THR A 525 22.99 21.27 7.35
CA THR A 525 23.17 22.37 8.30
C THR A 525 23.68 21.83 9.62
N ARG A 526 24.41 22.65 10.36
CA ARG A 526 24.92 22.27 11.67
C ARG A 526 24.95 23.45 12.62
N THR A 527 24.63 23.17 13.88
CA THR A 527 24.63 24.15 14.97
C THR A 527 25.80 23.97 15.94
N ASP A 528 26.48 22.83 15.91
CA ASP A 528 27.59 22.47 16.81
C ASP A 528 28.92 23.12 16.41
N LYS A 529 29.20 23.27 15.10
CA LYS A 529 30.40 23.93 14.58
C LYS A 529 30.26 24.40 13.12
N LYS A 530 30.92 25.53 12.83
CA LYS A 530 31.12 26.06 11.47
C LYS A 530 32.16 25.20 10.74
N GLN A 531 31.79 24.64 9.59
CA GLN A 531 32.66 23.76 8.79
C GLN A 531 32.27 23.83 7.31
N THR A 532 33.27 23.85 6.43
CA THR A 532 33.10 23.80 4.97
C THR A 532 33.10 22.37 4.43
N ALA A 533 32.72 22.15 3.18
CA ALA A 533 32.86 20.85 2.50
C ALA A 533 34.34 20.45 2.39
N GLN A 534 35.23 21.39 2.07
CA GLN A 534 36.68 21.16 2.03
C GLN A 534 37.24 20.67 3.37
N ASP A 535 36.77 21.23 4.50
CA ASP A 535 37.21 20.77 5.82
C ASP A 535 36.85 19.31 6.08
N LYS A 536 35.76 18.81 5.48
CA LYS A 536 35.37 17.39 5.60
C LYS A 536 36.27 16.50 4.76
N VAL A 537 36.56 16.89 3.52
CA VAL A 537 37.48 16.18 2.64
C VAL A 537 38.86 16.12 3.28
N LYS A 538 39.39 17.28 3.71
CA LYS A 538 40.67 17.39 4.39
C LYS A 538 40.76 16.49 5.62
N ARG A 539 39.68 16.37 6.42
CA ARG A 539 39.66 15.52 7.61
C ARG A 539 39.89 14.04 7.27
N VAL A 540 39.35 13.57 6.14
CA VAL A 540 39.52 12.20 5.64
C VAL A 540 40.91 12.03 5.06
N GLU A 541 41.39 12.97 4.24
CA GLU A 541 42.75 12.96 3.69
C GLU A 541 43.82 12.90 4.80
N ASP A 542 43.65 13.70 5.87
CA ASP A 542 44.54 13.70 7.03
C ASP A 542 44.50 12.36 7.80
N LEU A 543 43.45 11.52 7.66
CA LEU A 543 43.42 10.15 8.21
C LEU A 543 44.15 9.19 7.28
N LEU A 544 43.86 9.22 5.99
CA LEU A 544 44.48 8.35 5.00
C LEU A 544 46.01 8.54 4.96
N ALA A 545 46.48 9.78 5.14
CA ALA A 545 47.89 10.09 5.21
C ALA A 545 48.58 9.52 6.47
N LYS A 546 47.84 9.31 7.57
CA LYS A 546 48.36 8.71 8.80
C LYS A 546 48.45 7.18 8.73
N ASP A 547 47.57 6.55 7.97
CA ASP A 547 47.61 5.10 7.74
C ASP A 547 48.73 4.70 6.74
N SER A 548 49.25 5.68 6.00
CA SER A 548 50.33 5.54 5.03
C SER A 548 51.72 5.90 5.57
N SER A 549 51.82 6.29 6.85
CA SER A 549 53.04 6.70 7.56
C SER A 549 53.33 5.79 8.74
#